data_AF-A0A1I0ZNV9-F1
#
_entry.id   AF-A0A1I0ZNV9-F1
#
_cell.length_a   1.000
_cell.length_b   1.000
_cell.length_c   1.000
_cell.angle_alpha   90.00
_cell.angle_beta   90.00
_cell.angle_gamma   90.00
#
_symmetry.space_group_name_H-M   'P 1'
#
loop_
_entity.id
_entity.type
_entity.pdbx_description
1 polymer ?
#
loop_
_entity_poly.entity_id
_entity_poly.type
_entity_poly.pdbx_seq_one_letter_code
_entity_poly.pdbx_strand_id
1 'polypeptide(L)'
;MADNSLAHRAQNATRTEAVHLPPVAPATNHGSTVAAWTTVYGILAGAVLASLGVMFALVWLFWVGMGVVVVALLVGFALRRAGFGQGGEKTKAKAEAARREGRGH
;
A
#
# COMPACT_ATOMS: atom_id res chain seq x y z
N MET A 1 -30.08 44.97 21.01
CA MET A 1 -28.70 44.47 21.14
C MET A 1 -28.64 43.25 20.24
N ALA A 2 -28.11 43.41 19.02
CA ALA A 2 -27.97 42.30 18.07
C ALA A 2 -26.59 41.70 18.29
N ASP A 3 -26.56 40.48 18.77
CA ASP A 3 -25.36 39.86 19.33
C ASP A 3 -24.39 39.54 18.20
N ASN A 4 -23.13 39.93 18.36
CA ASN A 4 -22.04 39.72 17.39
C ASN A 4 -21.79 38.22 17.03
N SER A 5 -22.56 37.28 17.59
CA SER A 5 -22.47 35.83 17.33
C SER A 5 -22.82 35.44 15.88
N LEU A 6 -23.66 36.21 15.18
CA LEU A 6 -24.04 35.90 13.80
C LEU A 6 -22.97 36.33 12.79
N ALA A 7 -22.24 37.42 13.09
CA ALA A 7 -21.10 37.87 12.29
C ALA A 7 -19.92 36.87 12.36
N HIS A 8 -19.68 36.27 13.53
CA HIS A 8 -18.65 35.24 13.69
C HIS A 8 -18.99 33.90 13.01
N ARG A 9 -20.26 33.49 12.95
CA ARG A 9 -20.66 32.26 12.23
C ARG A 9 -20.55 32.41 10.71
N ALA A 10 -20.83 33.58 10.17
CA ALA A 10 -20.72 33.85 8.72
C ALA A 10 -19.27 33.80 8.22
N GLN A 11 -18.30 34.21 9.05
CA GLN A 11 -16.86 34.14 8.71
C GLN A 11 -16.26 32.72 8.83
N ASN A 12 -16.87 31.84 9.63
CA ASN A 12 -16.39 30.47 9.84
C ASN A 12 -16.93 29.46 8.82
N ALA A 13 -18.00 29.77 8.09
CA ALA A 13 -18.57 28.86 7.07
C ALA A 13 -17.68 28.71 5.82
N THR A 14 -16.71 29.62 5.62
CA THR A 14 -15.76 29.58 4.49
C THR A 14 -14.31 29.37 4.95
N ARG A 15 -14.06 29.31 6.26
CA ARG A 15 -12.74 29.07 6.86
C ARG A 15 -12.61 27.63 7.38
N THR A 16 -13.20 26.67 6.67
CA THR A 16 -12.61 25.34 6.65
C THR A 16 -11.34 25.50 5.84
N GLU A 17 -10.24 25.74 6.56
CA GLU A 17 -8.90 25.27 6.21
C GLU A 17 -8.82 24.87 4.73
N ALA A 18 -8.39 25.80 3.87
CA ALA A 18 -7.77 25.41 2.62
C ALA A 18 -6.70 24.41 3.02
N VAL A 19 -7.05 23.12 2.92
CA VAL A 19 -6.32 22.01 3.51
C VAL A 19 -4.88 22.24 3.14
N HIS A 20 -4.03 22.47 4.14
CA HIS A 20 -2.63 22.80 3.94
C HIS A 20 -1.92 21.53 3.47
N LEU A 21 -2.27 21.12 2.25
CA LEU A 21 -1.67 20.01 1.57
C LEU A 21 -0.30 20.51 1.14
N PRO A 22 0.78 19.75 1.40
CA PRO A 22 2.02 20.01 0.70
C PRO A 22 1.73 20.11 -0.81
N PRO A 23 2.43 20.99 -1.55
CA PRO A 23 2.24 21.16 -3.00
C PRO A 23 2.43 19.85 -3.79
N VAL A 24 3.04 18.85 -3.16
CA VAL A 24 3.03 17.44 -3.54
C VAL A 24 1.99 16.70 -2.71
N ALA A 25 0.99 16.10 -3.37
CA ALA A 25 0.15 15.09 -2.74
C ALA A 25 1.08 14.02 -2.12
N PRO A 26 0.94 13.67 -0.82
CA PRO A 26 1.74 12.60 -0.23
C PRO A 26 1.60 11.37 -1.12
N ALA A 27 2.68 10.62 -1.33
CA ALA A 27 2.66 9.47 -2.23
C ALA A 27 1.47 8.55 -1.86
N THR A 28 0.38 8.63 -2.64
CA THR A 28 -0.85 7.86 -2.44
C THR A 28 -0.60 6.42 -2.86
N ASN A 29 0.32 5.77 -2.16
CA ASN A 29 0.56 4.36 -2.25
C ASN A 29 0.14 3.79 -0.90
N HIS A 30 -1.18 3.57 -0.77
CA HIS A 30 -1.87 3.07 0.42
C HIS A 30 -1.49 1.62 0.78
N GLY A 31 -0.22 1.24 0.66
CA GLY A 31 0.29 -0.10 0.92
C GLY A 31 0.04 -1.11 -0.22
N SER A 32 -0.71 -0.74 -1.27
CA SER A 32 -1.13 -1.64 -2.34
C SER A 32 -0.14 -1.74 -3.51
N THR A 33 1.16 -1.84 -3.23
CA THR A 33 2.10 -2.24 -4.31
C THR A 33 1.93 -3.72 -4.63
N VAL A 34 1.96 -4.06 -5.92
CA VAL A 34 1.92 -5.46 -6.38
C VAL A 34 3.05 -6.27 -5.72
N ALA A 35 4.25 -5.68 -5.58
CA ALA A 35 5.38 -6.32 -4.91
C ALA A 35 5.08 -6.72 -3.45
N ALA A 36 4.42 -5.85 -2.69
CA ALA A 36 4.04 -6.16 -1.30
C ALA A 36 3.04 -7.32 -1.26
N TRP A 37 1.96 -7.24 -2.04
CA TRP A 37 0.92 -8.27 -2.04
C TRP A 37 1.42 -9.63 -2.53
N THR A 38 2.27 -9.68 -3.57
CA THR A 38 2.88 -10.94 -4.03
C THR A 38 3.69 -11.61 -2.94
N THR A 39 4.50 -10.82 -2.21
CA THR A 39 5.32 -11.34 -1.11
C THR A 39 4.44 -11.86 0.03
N VAL A 40 3.40 -11.11 0.40
CA VAL A 40 2.45 -11.50 1.46
C VAL A 40 1.75 -12.80 1.12
N TYR A 41 1.15 -12.92 -0.08
CA TYR A 41 0.47 -14.16 -0.49
C TYR A 41 1.42 -15.36 -0.52
N GLY A 42 2.65 -15.18 -1.00
CA GLY A 42 3.64 -16.25 -1.02
C GLY A 42 4.03 -16.73 0.38
N ILE A 43 4.28 -15.80 1.31
CA ILE A 43 4.60 -16.15 2.70
C ILE A 43 3.42 -16.82 3.40
N LEU A 44 2.20 -16.32 3.21
CA LEU A 44 0.99 -16.91 3.79
C LEU A 44 0.76 -18.33 3.27
N ALA A 45 0.91 -18.57 1.96
CA ALA A 45 0.80 -19.90 1.39
C ALA A 45 1.86 -20.86 1.97
N GLY A 46 3.11 -20.42 2.07
CA GLY A 46 4.18 -21.22 2.67
C GLY A 46 3.95 -21.51 4.14
N ALA A 47 3.46 -20.53 4.91
CA ALA A 47 3.13 -20.69 6.33
C ALA A 47 1.99 -21.70 6.53
N VAL A 48 0.93 -21.64 5.70
CA VAL A 48 -0.16 -22.62 5.75
C VAL A 48 0.35 -24.03 5.48
N LEU A 49 1.17 -24.22 4.43
CA LEU A 49 1.77 -25.53 4.13
C LEU A 49 2.66 -26.03 5.28
N ALA A 50 3.46 -25.15 5.87
CA ALA A 50 4.31 -25.50 7.00
C ALA A 50 3.49 -25.90 8.24
N SER A 51 2.44 -25.13 8.57
CA SER A 51 1.51 -25.44 9.67
C SER A 51 0.79 -26.77 9.46
N LEU A 52 0.30 -27.06 8.24
CA LEU A 52 -0.29 -28.36 7.92
C LEU A 52 0.73 -29.49 8.03
N GLY A 53 1.97 -29.25 7.61
CA GLY A 53 3.07 -30.20 7.78
C GLY A 53 3.31 -30.58 9.23
N VAL A 54 3.34 -29.60 10.14
CA VAL A 54 3.45 -29.85 11.58
C VAL A 54 2.21 -30.54 12.13
N MET A 55 1.01 -30.10 11.74
CA MET A 55 -0.28 -30.63 12.23
C MET A 55 -0.46 -32.13 11.93
N PHE A 56 0.02 -32.59 10.77
CA PHE A 56 -0.08 -33.99 10.35
C PHE A 56 1.23 -34.78 10.54
N ALA A 57 2.22 -34.24 11.26
CA ALA A 57 3.56 -34.84 11.43
C ALA A 57 4.28 -35.19 10.10
N LEU A 58 4.01 -34.42 9.04
CA LEU A 58 4.61 -34.57 7.72
C LEU A 58 5.84 -33.66 7.60
N VAL A 59 7.00 -34.16 8.04
CA VAL A 59 8.27 -33.41 8.04
C VAL A 59 8.64 -32.88 6.64
N TRP A 60 8.38 -33.66 5.58
CA TRP A 60 8.65 -33.23 4.21
C TRP A 60 7.79 -32.03 3.79
N LEU A 61 6.52 -31.98 4.22
CA LEU A 61 5.59 -30.90 3.86
C LEU A 61 5.97 -29.60 4.57
N PHE A 62 6.48 -29.69 5.80
CA PHE A 62 7.07 -28.55 6.49
C PHE A 62 8.19 -27.89 5.67
N TRP A 63 9.12 -28.70 5.16
CA TRP A 63 10.22 -28.20 4.32
C TRP A 63 9.75 -27.64 2.98
N VAL A 64 8.69 -28.21 2.38
CA VAL A 64 8.05 -27.61 1.19
C VAL A 64 7.50 -26.22 1.53
N GLY A 65 6.79 -26.07 2.65
CA GLY A 65 6.29 -24.77 3.12
C GLY A 65 7.41 -23.75 3.32
N MET A 66 8.51 -24.15 3.97
CA MET A 66 9.71 -23.31 4.14
C MET A 66 10.34 -22.92 2.78
N GLY A 67 10.39 -23.85 1.83
CA GLY A 67 10.86 -23.57 0.47
C GLY A 67 10.02 -22.50 -0.23
N VAL A 68 8.69 -22.57 -0.10
CA VAL A 68 7.77 -21.55 -0.65
C VAL A 68 8.03 -20.18 -0.04
N VAL A 69 8.25 -20.09 1.28
CA VAL A 69 8.57 -18.82 1.95
C VAL A 69 9.86 -18.21 1.39
N VAL A 70 10.91 -19.01 1.22
CA VAL A 70 12.18 -18.53 0.66
C VAL A 70 11.98 -18.00 -0.77
N VAL A 71 11.26 -18.73 -1.62
CA VAL A 71 10.95 -18.28 -2.98
C VAL A 71 10.14 -16.99 -2.98
N ALA A 72 9.14 -16.86 -2.10
CA ALA A 72 8.34 -15.65 -1.97
C ALA A 72 9.18 -14.42 -1.62
N LEU A 73 10.15 -14.57 -0.72
CA LEU A 73 11.09 -13.50 -0.35
C LEU A 73 11.99 -13.11 -1.53
N LEU A 74 12.51 -14.09 -2.26
CA LEU A 74 13.34 -13.85 -3.45
C LEU A 74 12.55 -13.10 -4.55
N VAL A 75 11.31 -13.51 -4.79
CA VAL A 75 10.39 -12.83 -5.72
C VAL A 75 10.11 -11.40 -5.26
N GLY A 76 9.75 -11.20 -3.99
CA GLY A 76 9.52 -9.86 -3.43
C GLY A 76 10.72 -8.94 -3.57
N PHE A 77 11.92 -9.46 -3.33
CA PHE A 77 13.18 -8.74 -3.49
C PHE A 77 13.46 -8.38 -4.95
N ALA A 78 13.24 -9.31 -5.88
CA ALA A 78 13.38 -9.08 -7.31
C ALA A 78 12.38 -8.00 -7.80
N LEU A 79 11.12 -8.06 -7.37
CA LEU A 79 10.11 -7.04 -7.71
C LEU A 79 10.46 -5.67 -7.14
N ARG A 80 11.02 -5.61 -5.93
CA ARG A 80 11.51 -4.36 -5.34
C ARG A 80 12.62 -3.76 -6.19
N ARG A 81 13.60 -4.57 -6.65
CA ARG A 81 14.67 -4.12 -7.55
C ARG A 81 14.16 -3.70 -8.93
N ALA A 82 13.13 -4.36 -9.45
CA ALA A 82 12.50 -4.03 -10.72
C ALA A 82 11.62 -2.76 -10.68
N GLY A 83 11.56 -2.05 -9.54
CA GLY A 83 10.85 -0.77 -9.42
C GLY A 83 9.35 -0.90 -9.13
N PHE A 84 8.87 -2.10 -8.78
CA PHE A 84 7.48 -2.33 -8.34
C PHE A 84 7.27 -2.09 -6.83
N GLY A 85 8.33 -1.76 -6.10
CA GLY A 85 8.26 -1.38 -4.68
C GLY A 85 7.81 0.07 -4.46
N GLN A 86 7.52 0.41 -3.21
CA GLN A 86 7.30 1.77 -2.73
C GLN A 86 8.47 2.68 -3.18
N GLY A 87 8.20 3.69 -4.01
CA GLY A 87 9.19 4.65 -4.51
C GLY A 87 9.92 4.27 -5.82
N GLY A 88 9.64 3.11 -6.41
CA GLY A 88 10.22 2.70 -7.69
C GLY A 88 9.67 3.47 -8.90
N GLU A 89 10.49 3.60 -9.96
CA GLU A 89 10.18 4.41 -11.15
C GLU A 89 8.87 3.98 -11.85
N LYS A 90 8.58 2.67 -11.90
CA LYS A 90 7.34 2.16 -12.53
C LYS A 90 6.10 2.43 -11.68
N THR A 91 6.21 2.36 -10.35
CA THR A 91 5.13 2.74 -9.43
C THR A 91 4.84 4.25 -9.53
N LYS A 92 5.88 5.09 -9.67
CA LYS A 92 5.75 6.54 -9.89
C LYS A 92 5.10 6.87 -11.23
N ALA A 93 5.53 6.23 -12.32
CA ALA A 93 4.95 6.44 -13.65
C ALA A 93 3.45 6.11 -13.72
N LYS A 94 3.00 5.06 -13.03
CA LYS A 94 1.57 4.71 -12.95
C LYS A 94 0.77 5.73 -12.13
N ALA A 95 1.35 6.24 -11.04
CA ALA A 95 0.75 7.31 -10.24
C ALA A 95 0.64 8.63 -11.03
N GLU A 96 1.65 8.95 -11.85
CA GLU A 96 1.63 10.12 -12.74
C GLU A 96 0.61 9.99 -13.87
N ALA A 97 0.45 8.79 -14.46
CA ALA A 97 -0.57 8.52 -15.48
C ALA A 97 -1.99 8.71 -14.93
N ALA A 98 -2.28 8.16 -13.75
CA ALA A 98 -3.57 8.36 -13.07
C ALA A 98 -3.84 9.84 -12.75
N ARG A 99 -2.80 10.62 -12.45
CA ARG A 99 -2.89 12.07 -12.18
C ARG A 99 -3.22 12.90 -13.43
N ARG A 100 -2.86 12.42 -14.63
CA ARG A 100 -3.19 13.08 -15.91
C ARG A 100 -4.63 12.82 -16.32
N GLU A 101 -5.11 11.61 -16.11
CA GLU A 101 -6.50 11.21 -16.38
C GLU A 101 -7.48 12.01 -15.52
N GLY A 102 -7.24 12.11 -14.20
CA GLY A 102 -8.08 12.89 -13.28
C GLY A 102 -8.05 14.42 -13.48
N ARG A 103 -7.21 14.96 -14.36
CA ARG A 103 -7.18 16.41 -14.69
C ARG A 103 -8.07 16.74 -15.90
N GLY A 104 -8.52 15.74 -16.65
CA GLY A 104 -9.32 15.90 -17.87
C GLY A 104 -10.84 15.89 -17.65
N HIS A 105 -11.29 15.77 -16.41
CA HIS A 105 -12.70 15.79 -15.99
C HIS A 105 -12.95 17.02 -15.13
#